data_AF-A0A2L1UG06-F1
#
_entry.id   AF-A0A2L1UG06-F1
#
_cell.length_a   1.000
_cell.length_b   1.000
_cell.length_c   1.000
_cell.angle_alpha   90.00
_cell.angle_beta   90.00
_cell.angle_gamma   90.00
#
_symmetry.space_group_name_H-M   'P 1'
#
loop_
_entity.id
_entity.type
_entity.pdbx_description
1 polymer ?
#
loop_
_entity_poly.entity_id
_entity_poly.type
_entity_poly.pdbx_seq_one_letter_code
_entity_poly.pdbx_strand_id
1 'polypeptide(L)' 'MLLNLEIENQMNKVVLHVITDSATVQYTEITRDGMLSFLTKLREYVTNKEDIDELLEEVQGEE' A
#
# COMPACT_ATOMS: atom_id res chain seq x y z
N MET A 1 13.15 13.35 -4.03
CA MET A 1 13.06 12.03 -3.41
C MET A 1 11.86 11.38 -4.06
N LEU A 2 12.09 10.34 -4.87
CA LEU A 2 10.98 9.57 -5.46
C LEU A 2 10.51 8.57 -4.40
N LEU A 3 9.20 8.52 -4.21
CA LEU A 3 8.50 7.54 -3.41
C LEU A 3 7.59 6.79 -4.36
N ASN A 4 7.80 5.49 -4.50
CA ASN A 4 6.92 4.60 -5.26
C ASN A 4 6.33 3.57 -4.29
N LEU A 5 5.03 3.32 -4.44
CA LEU A 5 4.26 2.43 -3.59
C LEU A 5 3.61 1.38 -4.49
N GLU A 6 3.81 0.11 -4.16
CA GLU A 6 3.28 -1.01 -4.97
C GLU A 6 2.64 -2.05 -4.05
N ILE A 7 1.46 -2.54 -4.44
CA ILE A 7 0.77 -3.63 -3.75
C ILE A 7 1.08 -4.96 -4.44
N GLU A 8 1.39 -5.96 -3.63
CA GLU A 8 1.54 -7.34 -4.06
C GLU A 8 0.58 -8.22 -3.24
N ASN A 9 -0.42 -8.79 -3.91
CA ASN A 9 -1.33 -9.75 -3.32
C ASN A 9 -0.71 -11.16 -3.40
N GLN A 10 -0.47 -11.76 -2.23
CA GLN A 10 -0.05 -13.16 -2.10
C GLN A 10 -1.21 -13.98 -1.52
N MET A 11 -1.20 -15.31 -1.73
CA MET A 11 -2.32 -16.20 -1.33
C MET A 11 -2.82 -16.01 0.12
N ASN A 12 -1.96 -15.55 1.04
CA ASN A 12 -2.24 -15.53 2.47
C ASN A 12 -2.06 -14.14 3.10
N LYS A 13 -1.67 -13.13 2.32
CA LYS A 13 -1.23 -11.83 2.83
C LYS A 13 -1.16 -10.78 1.72
N VAL A 14 -1.23 -9.51 2.11
CA VAL A 14 -1.02 -8.37 1.23
C VAL A 14 0.29 -7.68 1.62
N VAL A 15 1.15 -7.41 0.66
CA VAL A 15 2.45 -6.75 0.87
C VAL A 15 2.42 -5.38 0.20
N LEU A 16 2.81 -4.35 0.95
CA LEU A 16 3.08 -3.01 0.42
C LEU A 16 4.59 -2.84 0.31
N HIS A 17 5.08 -2.63 -0.91
CA HIS A 17 6.46 -2.26 -1.16
C HIS A 17 6.58 -0.74 -1.19
N VAL A 18 7.47 -0.21 -0.36
CA VAL A 18 7.82 1.21 -0.29
C VAL A 18 9.21 1.36 -0.89
N ILE A 19 9.27 1.88 -2.11
CA ILE A 19 10.50 1.99 -2.89
C ILE A 19 10.93 3.46 -2.89
N THR A 20 12.16 3.70 -2.46
CA THR A 20 12.80 5.02 -2.46
C THR A 20 14.11 4.98 -3.23
N ASP A 21 14.65 6.15 -3.57
CA ASP A 21 15.96 6.30 -4.23
C ASP A 21 17.11 5.56 -3.52
N SER A 22 16.97 5.34 -2.20
CA SER A 22 18.05 4.80 -1.34
C SER A 22 17.79 3.40 -0.80
N ALA A 23 16.53 2.97 -0.74
CA ALA A 23 16.14 1.72 -0.08
C ALA A 23 14.74 1.27 -0.50
N THR A 24 14.53 -0.04 -0.42
CA THR A 24 13.21 -0.67 -0.50
C THR A 24 12.84 -1.21 0.87
N VAL A 25 11.67 -0.83 1.38
CA VAL A 25 11.09 -1.31 2.63
C VAL A 25 9.81 -2.07 2.31
N GLN A 26 9.60 -3.20 2.99
CA GLN A 26 8.38 -3.99 2.85
C GLN A 26 7.54 -3.87 4.12
N TYR A 27 6.27 -3.58 3.94
CA TYR A 27 5.23 -3.71 4.95
C TYR A 27 4.32 -4.87 4.57
N THR A 28 3.94 -5.71 5.52
CA THR A 28 3.14 -6.91 5.24
C THR A 28 1.97 -6.98 6.20
N GLU A 29 0.78 -7.17 5.66
CA GLU A 29 -0.45 -7.44 6.40
C GLU A 29 -0.97 -8.82 6.07
N ILE A 30 -1.42 -9.53 7.10
CA ILE A 30 -1.97 -10.89 6.94
C ILE A 30 -3.37 -10.84 6.32
N THR A 31 -4.08 -9.74 6.54
CA THR A 31 -5.47 -9.59 6.08
C THR A 31 -5.59 -8.39 5.16
N ARG A 32 -6.50 -8.52 4.20
CA ARG A 32 -6.88 -7.41 3.31
C ARG A 32 -7.41 -6.21 4.09
N ASP A 33 -8.26 -6.45 5.09
CA ASP A 33 -8.79 -5.39 5.96
C ASP A 33 -7.69 -4.65 6.74
N GLY A 34 -6.65 -5.38 7.17
CA GLY A 34 -5.46 -4.78 7.78
C GLY A 34 -4.76 -3.82 6.84
N MET A 35 -4.55 -4.22 5.58
CA MET A 35 -3.94 -3.36 4.57
C MET A 35 -4.82 -2.14 4.24
N LEU A 36 -6.14 -2.33 4.11
CA LEU A 36 -7.08 -1.23 3.87
C LEU A 36 -7.07 -0.21 5.02
N SER A 37 -7.05 -0.69 6.27
CA SER A 37 -6.95 0.18 7.44
C SER A 37 -5.63 0.96 7.45
N PHE A 38 -4.53 0.29 7.14
CA PHE A 38 -3.22 0.92 7.03
C PHE A 38 -3.19 2.01 5.95
N LEU A 39 -3.62 1.70 4.72
CA LEU A 39 -3.62 2.64 3.60
C LEU A 39 -4.55 3.83 3.88
N THR A 40 -5.72 3.59 4.47
CA THR A 40 -6.64 4.66 4.91
C THR A 40 -5.94 5.61 5.89
N LYS A 41 -5.15 5.07 6.82
CA LYS A 41 -4.41 5.88 7.78
C LYS A 41 -3.25 6.62 7.14
N LEU A 42 -2.49 5.96 6.26
CA LEU A 42 -1.38 6.55 5.51
C LEU A 42 -1.85 7.75 4.66
N ARG A 43 -3.04 7.65 4.06
CA ARG A 43 -3.69 8.72 3.28
C ARG A 43 -3.79 10.06 4.02
N GLU A 44 -3.88 10.04 5.36
CA GLU A 44 -3.92 11.25 6.18
C GLU A 44 -2.59 11.99 6.23
N TYR A 45 -1.47 11.30 5.97
CA TYR A 45 -0.11 11.81 6.14
C TYR A 45 0.61 12.12 4.83
N VAL A 46 0.15 11.57 3.70
CA VAL A 46 0.75 11.80 2.38
C VAL A 46 0.28 13.12 1.76
N THR A 47 1.13 13.71 0.93
CA THR A 47 0.79 14.93 0.18
C THR A 47 -0.06 14.60 -1.05
N ASN A 48 0.30 13.56 -1.79
CA ASN A 48 -0.49 13.07 -2.91
C ASN A 48 -1.41 11.96 -2.42
N LYS A 49 -2.73 12.23 -2.42
CA LYS A 49 -3.74 11.26 -1.99
C LYS A 49 -4.21 10.36 -3.12
N GLU A 50 -4.10 10.82 -4.37
CA GLU A 50 -4.53 10.05 -5.55
C GLU A 50 -3.74 8.75 -5.66
N ASP A 51 -2.43 8.79 -5.42
CA ASP A 51 -1.58 7.60 -5.38
C ASP A 51 -2.04 6.57 -4.33
N ILE A 52 -2.57 7.01 -3.18
CA ILE A 52 -3.10 6.10 -2.15
C ILE A 52 -4.51 5.62 -2.49
N ASP A 53 -5.32 6.47 -3.13
CA ASP A 53 -6.67 6.12 -3.57
C ASP A 53 -6.61 5.01 -4.64
N GLU A 54 -5.64 5.05 -5.56
CA GLU A 54 -5.38 3.96 -6.52
C GLU A 54 -5.05 2.64 -5.81
N LEU A 55 -4.15 2.65 -4.82
CA LEU A 55 -3.81 1.43 -4.06
C LEU A 55 -4.99 0.90 -3.23
N LEU A 56 -5.84 1.79 -2.71
CA LEU A 56 -7.06 1.40 -2.01
C LEU A 56 -8.02 0.69 -2.95
N GLU A 57 -8.19 1.19 -4.18
CA GLU A 57 -9.00 0.54 -5.22
C GLU A 57 -8.43 -0.82 -5.62
N GLU A 58 -7.11 -0.95 -5.78
CA GLU A 58 -6.48 -2.24 -6.09
C GLU A 58 -6.74 -3.30 -5.02
N VAL A 59 -6.60 -2.94 -3.74
CA VAL A 59 -6.84 -3.85 -2.61
C VAL A 59 -8.34 -4.20 -2.48
N GLN A 60 -9.25 -3.29 -2.83
CA GLN A 60 -10.70 -3.52 -2.79
C GLN A 60 -11.24 -4.29 -4.01
N GLY A 61 -10.64 -4.11 -5.19
CA GLY A 61 -11.14 -4.60 -6.47
C GLY A 61 -10.81 -6.06 -6.80
N GLU A 62 -9.90 -6.70 -6.05
CA GLU A 62 -9.65 -8.14 -6.20
C GLU A 62 -10.74 -8.97 -5.50
N GLU A 63 -11.90 -9.19 -6.12
CA GLU A 63 -12.83 -10.26 -5.71
C GLU A 63 -12.35 -11.66 -6.13
#